data_AF-A0A836IPG6-F1
#
_entry.id   AF-A0A836IPG6-F1
#
_cell.length_a   1.000
_cell.length_b   1.000
_cell.length_c   1.000
_cell.angle_alpha   90.00
_cell.angle_beta   90.00
_cell.angle_gamma   90.00
#
_symmetry.space_group_name_H-M   'P 1'
#
loop_
_entity.id
_entity.type
_entity.pdbx_description
1 polymer ?
#
loop_
_entity_poly.entity_id
_entity_poly.type
_entity_poly.pdbx_seq_one_letter_code
_entity_poly.pdbx_strand_id
1 'polypeptide(L)'
;MRCCRRALEGHAKLSPEHVARSLKRHGTSAFFGMPDQYLCPLTSYLADTTAAGEYVMATNCGNAMAIAAGHYLSTRRIPCVFMQNSGIGDAVNPLLTLFHQDAYRMPCLMLISWRGKLDAADELLKPGLVAQGRLTEQCLAAVGVPYSIVGNSRDVEMSWDVTMDKAYYHFASAKTPFAVLLEPGTLVPYTQRRPDADTLPVAPLDHDAVADQVCRQFNATDVFVCSCGSVQESLRRARSTASGDTAAQDLLLADSLGHATGVATGIALSRPSLQVVCIEGDGAALLHLNAMATNGGLKAITNPTGAGLLHNLKHIVVNDGSYSLEGGQVTAAFDASLTGVAKACGYFAVREEPVIELGDLVAALAELRQCDGPAFLEAVVSQARTSTADGKVCRDLQREKHRFVEFLNRPNA
;
A
#
# COMPACT_ATOMS: atom_id res chain seq x y z
N MET A 1 -20.62 -17.36 -33.78
CA MET A 1 -20.25 -18.20 -32.62
C MET A 1 -20.34 -17.40 -31.32
N ARG A 2 -21.55 -17.02 -30.92
CA ARG A 2 -21.86 -16.39 -29.62
C ARG A 2 -22.82 -17.33 -28.90
N CYS A 3 -22.30 -18.38 -28.27
CA CYS A 3 -23.04 -19.24 -27.36
C CYS A 3 -22.04 -20.15 -26.62
N CYS A 4 -21.36 -19.60 -25.60
CA CYS A 4 -20.63 -20.37 -24.57
C CYS A 4 -20.20 -19.46 -23.41
N ARG A 5 -21.14 -18.68 -22.86
CA ARG A 5 -20.97 -17.99 -21.56
C ARG A 5 -22.25 -18.14 -20.76
N ARG A 6 -22.52 -19.36 -20.30
CA ARG A 6 -23.44 -19.66 -19.19
C ARG A 6 -23.28 -21.13 -18.82
N ALA A 7 -22.17 -21.42 -18.15
CA ALA A 7 -22.08 -22.50 -17.18
C ALA A 7 -21.37 -21.89 -15.97
N LEU A 8 -22.16 -21.23 -15.12
CA LEU A 8 -21.78 -20.98 -13.73
C LEU A 8 -21.85 -22.33 -13.02
N GLU A 9 -20.83 -23.16 -13.16
CA GLU A 9 -20.56 -24.17 -12.15
C GLU A 9 -19.96 -23.42 -10.96
N GLY A 10 -20.66 -23.44 -9.82
CA GLY A 10 -20.22 -22.73 -8.62
C GLY A 10 -18.90 -23.32 -8.14
N HIS A 11 -17.77 -22.67 -8.45
CA HIS A 11 -16.50 -22.99 -7.84
C HIS A 11 -16.62 -22.83 -6.32
N ALA A 12 -16.22 -23.86 -5.59
CA ALA A 12 -16.19 -23.80 -4.14
C ALA A 12 -15.17 -22.74 -3.70
N LYS A 13 -15.50 -22.01 -2.63
CA LYS A 13 -14.62 -21.02 -2.03
C LYS A 13 -14.10 -21.52 -0.69
N LEU A 14 -12.87 -21.14 -0.37
CA LEU A 14 -12.16 -21.58 0.80
C LEU A 14 -12.51 -20.70 2.00
N SER A 15 -12.96 -21.30 3.10
CA SER A 15 -13.24 -20.56 4.33
C SER A 15 -11.95 -20.08 5.00
N PRO A 16 -11.85 -18.81 5.45
CA PRO A 16 -10.75 -18.32 6.28
C PRO A 16 -10.48 -19.19 7.52
N GLU A 17 -11.54 -19.74 8.12
CA GLU A 17 -11.42 -20.65 9.26
C GLU A 17 -10.71 -21.96 8.87
N HIS A 18 -11.06 -22.53 7.70
CA HIS A 18 -10.41 -23.74 7.21
C HIS A 18 -8.92 -23.50 6.96
N VAL A 19 -8.58 -22.38 6.32
CA VAL A 19 -7.18 -21.96 6.09
C VAL A 19 -6.43 -21.88 7.42
N ALA A 20 -6.92 -21.07 8.37
CA ALA A 20 -6.25 -20.85 9.64
C ALA A 20 -6.12 -22.15 10.46
N ARG A 21 -7.18 -22.98 10.49
CA ARG A 21 -7.16 -24.28 11.19
C ARG A 21 -6.19 -25.25 10.53
N SER A 22 -6.17 -25.31 9.20
CA SER A 22 -5.24 -26.17 8.46
C SER A 22 -3.79 -25.78 8.73
N LEU A 23 -3.46 -24.49 8.73
CA LEU A 23 -2.13 -23.99 9.07
C LEU A 23 -1.73 -24.27 10.53
N LYS A 24 -2.64 -24.03 11.49
CA LYS A 24 -2.40 -24.33 12.91
C LYS A 24 -2.17 -25.83 13.17
N ARG A 25 -2.87 -26.73 12.48
CA ARG A 25 -2.66 -28.19 12.57
C ARG A 25 -1.26 -28.62 12.15
N HIS A 26 -0.65 -27.89 11.22
CA HIS A 26 0.73 -28.13 10.79
C HIS A 26 1.79 -27.38 11.63
N GLY A 27 1.37 -26.71 12.71
CA GLY A 27 2.28 -26.01 13.63
C GLY A 27 2.59 -24.56 13.27
N THR A 28 1.93 -23.99 12.26
CA THR A 28 2.05 -22.57 11.91
C THR A 28 1.00 -21.77 12.67
N SER A 29 1.45 -21.00 13.66
CA SER A 29 0.59 -20.13 14.48
C SER A 29 0.97 -18.66 14.40
N ALA A 30 1.98 -18.29 13.61
CA ALA A 30 2.46 -16.93 13.47
C ALA A 30 2.27 -16.41 12.04
N PHE A 31 1.61 -15.27 11.92
CA PHE A 31 1.12 -14.68 10.67
C PHE A 31 1.58 -13.21 10.60
N PHE A 32 2.45 -12.90 9.65
CA PHE A 32 3.02 -11.56 9.50
C PHE A 32 2.83 -11.08 8.07
N GLY A 33 2.49 -9.82 7.84
CA GLY A 33 2.25 -9.44 6.45
C GLY A 33 1.70 -8.05 6.23
N MET A 34 1.29 -7.82 4.99
CA MET A 34 0.74 -6.56 4.51
C MET A 34 -0.76 -6.69 4.22
N PRO A 35 -1.52 -5.59 4.31
CA PRO A 35 -2.90 -5.55 3.86
C PRO A 35 -3.00 -5.91 2.38
N ASP A 36 -4.08 -6.60 2.02
CA ASP A 36 -4.42 -6.90 0.65
C ASP A 36 -5.92 -7.19 0.52
N GLN A 37 -6.56 -6.57 -0.49
CA GLN A 37 -7.99 -6.75 -0.77
C GLN A 37 -8.44 -8.22 -0.92
N TYR A 38 -7.61 -9.12 -1.46
CA TYR A 38 -8.00 -10.52 -1.71
C TYR A 38 -7.72 -11.42 -0.50
N LEU A 39 -6.75 -11.06 0.33
CA LEU A 39 -6.47 -11.71 1.62
C LEU A 39 -7.26 -11.10 2.79
N CYS A 40 -7.99 -10.00 2.57
CA CYS A 40 -8.80 -9.33 3.58
C CYS A 40 -9.69 -10.30 4.39
N PRO A 41 -10.41 -11.27 3.78
CA PRO A 41 -11.20 -12.23 4.55
C PRO A 41 -10.37 -13.06 5.53
N LEU A 42 -9.16 -13.47 5.14
CA LEU A 42 -8.27 -14.21 6.02
C LEU A 42 -7.67 -13.33 7.11
N THR A 43 -7.16 -12.15 6.75
CA THR A 43 -6.53 -11.23 7.71
C THR A 43 -7.53 -10.74 8.76
N SER A 44 -8.77 -10.44 8.37
CA SER A 44 -9.87 -10.12 9.29
C SER A 44 -10.19 -11.28 10.24
N TYR A 45 -10.22 -12.51 9.73
CA TYR A 45 -10.41 -13.70 10.56
C TYR A 45 -9.25 -13.92 11.54
N LEU A 46 -8.00 -13.72 11.09
CA LEU A 46 -6.82 -13.88 11.94
C LEU A 46 -6.81 -12.81 13.04
N ALA A 47 -7.16 -11.56 12.74
CA ALA A 47 -7.29 -10.51 13.74
C ALA A 47 -8.26 -10.87 14.88
N ASP A 48 -9.39 -11.53 14.57
CA ASP A 48 -10.36 -11.95 15.57
C ASP A 48 -9.98 -13.21 16.38
N THR A 49 -9.08 -14.06 15.85
CA THR A 49 -8.93 -15.46 16.31
C THR A 49 -7.51 -15.88 16.69
N THR A 50 -6.55 -14.97 16.62
CA THR A 50 -5.15 -15.21 17.01
C THR A 50 -4.84 -14.58 18.36
N ALA A 51 -3.87 -15.13 19.08
CA ALA A 51 -3.39 -14.52 20.32
C ALA A 51 -2.54 -13.27 20.03
N ALA A 52 -2.32 -12.43 21.04
CA ALA A 52 -1.43 -11.28 20.92
C ALA A 52 -0.04 -11.71 20.42
N GLY A 53 0.46 -11.07 19.36
CA GLY A 53 1.75 -11.36 18.74
C GLY A 53 1.76 -12.53 17.74
N GLU A 54 0.67 -13.28 17.60
CA GLU A 54 0.52 -14.32 16.57
C GLU A 54 0.12 -13.75 15.21
N TYR A 55 -0.50 -12.58 15.17
CA TYR A 55 -0.83 -11.84 13.96
C TYR A 55 -0.25 -10.43 14.04
N VAL A 56 0.54 -10.03 13.04
CA VAL A 56 1.12 -8.68 12.96
C VAL A 56 0.94 -8.13 11.55
N MET A 57 0.31 -6.96 11.47
CA MET A 57 0.34 -6.12 10.27
C MET A 57 1.69 -5.37 10.24
N ALA A 58 2.57 -5.79 9.35
CA ALA A 58 3.83 -5.11 9.12
C ALA A 58 3.62 -3.84 8.28
N THR A 59 4.64 -2.99 8.22
CA THR A 59 4.63 -1.77 7.41
C THR A 59 5.11 -1.98 5.98
N ASN A 60 5.94 -3.00 5.71
CA ASN A 60 6.26 -3.45 4.35
C ASN A 60 6.59 -4.97 4.33
N CYS A 61 6.61 -5.58 3.14
CA CYS A 61 6.81 -7.02 3.02
C CYS A 61 8.21 -7.46 3.46
N GLY A 62 9.23 -6.62 3.26
CA GLY A 62 10.58 -6.90 3.74
C GLY A 62 10.65 -7.01 5.27
N ASN A 63 9.96 -6.10 5.96
CA ASN A 63 9.80 -6.11 7.41
C ASN A 63 9.02 -7.36 7.88
N ALA A 64 7.93 -7.73 7.19
CA ALA A 64 7.20 -8.97 7.48
C ALA A 64 8.09 -10.21 7.38
N MET A 65 8.93 -10.31 6.35
CA MET A 65 9.91 -11.39 6.21
C MET A 65 10.95 -11.37 7.34
N ALA A 66 11.42 -10.19 7.76
CA ALA A 66 12.37 -10.07 8.87
C ALA A 66 11.76 -10.52 10.22
N ILE A 67 10.52 -10.14 10.51
CA ILE A 67 9.76 -10.61 11.69
C ILE A 67 9.61 -12.14 11.63
N ALA A 68 9.24 -12.69 10.47
CA ALA A 68 9.12 -14.12 10.26
C ALA A 68 10.44 -14.87 10.51
N ALA A 69 11.57 -14.32 10.06
CA ALA A 69 12.89 -14.87 10.33
C ALA A 69 13.18 -14.93 11.83
N GLY A 70 12.94 -13.83 12.55
CA GLY A 70 13.09 -13.78 14.01
C GLY A 70 12.19 -14.78 14.74
N HIS A 71 10.96 -14.95 14.28
CA HIS A 71 10.04 -15.97 14.79
C HIS A 71 10.62 -17.38 14.59
N TYR A 72 11.04 -17.74 13.38
CA TYR A 72 11.58 -19.07 13.11
C TYR A 72 12.86 -19.35 13.93
N LEU A 73 13.76 -18.37 14.04
CA LEU A 73 15.00 -18.51 14.81
C LEU A 73 14.74 -18.75 16.30
N SER A 74 13.71 -18.12 16.86
CA SER A 74 13.37 -18.23 18.28
C SER A 74 12.54 -19.46 18.62
N THR A 75 11.65 -19.92 17.73
CA THR A 75 10.68 -20.98 18.04
C THR A 75 10.91 -22.29 17.30
N ARG A 76 11.67 -22.25 16.19
CA ARG A 76 11.77 -23.32 15.18
C ARG A 76 10.43 -23.68 14.52
N ARG A 77 9.38 -22.89 14.72
CA ARG A 77 8.07 -23.06 14.09
C ARG A 77 8.01 -22.25 12.81
N ILE A 78 7.36 -22.83 11.80
CA ILE A 78 7.28 -22.25 10.46
C ILE A 78 6.31 -21.05 10.54
N PRO A 79 6.77 -19.84 10.18
CA PRO A 79 5.88 -18.68 10.08
C PRO A 79 5.14 -18.68 8.75
N CYS A 80 4.00 -17.99 8.71
CA CYS A 80 3.30 -17.62 7.49
C CYS A 80 3.49 -16.13 7.24
N VAL A 81 4.06 -15.77 6.09
CA VAL A 81 4.08 -14.39 5.60
C VAL A 81 2.99 -14.22 4.55
N PHE A 82 2.14 -13.21 4.69
CA PHE A 82 1.08 -12.92 3.74
C PHE A 82 1.27 -11.55 3.06
N MET A 83 1.03 -11.49 1.75
CA MET A 83 1.21 -10.28 0.95
C MET A 83 0.45 -10.37 -0.37
N GLN A 84 0.33 -9.27 -1.09
CA GLN A 84 0.05 -9.31 -2.54
C GLN A 84 1.33 -9.57 -3.33
N ASN A 85 1.19 -10.04 -4.57
CA ASN A 85 2.31 -10.35 -5.46
C ASN A 85 3.24 -9.15 -5.75
N SER A 86 2.77 -7.91 -5.63
CA SER A 86 3.63 -6.72 -5.72
C SER A 86 4.70 -6.66 -4.62
N GLY A 87 4.35 -7.19 -3.44
CA GLY A 87 5.20 -7.24 -2.26
C GLY A 87 6.41 -8.15 -2.39
N ILE A 88 6.46 -9.00 -3.42
CA ILE A 88 7.64 -9.83 -3.74
C ILE A 88 8.86 -8.92 -3.93
N GLY A 89 8.70 -7.75 -4.54
CA GLY A 89 9.78 -6.78 -4.76
C GLY A 89 10.50 -6.38 -3.46
N ASP A 90 9.73 -5.97 -2.46
CA ASP A 90 10.26 -5.59 -1.14
C ASP A 90 10.83 -6.80 -0.37
N ALA A 91 10.26 -7.98 -0.61
CA ALA A 91 10.66 -9.22 0.03
C ALA A 91 11.96 -9.82 -0.57
N VAL A 92 12.40 -9.43 -1.77
CA VAL A 92 13.54 -10.06 -2.45
C VAL A 92 14.79 -10.06 -1.58
N ASN A 93 15.17 -8.92 -0.99
CA ASN A 93 16.39 -8.83 -0.20
C ASN A 93 16.37 -9.78 1.01
N PRO A 94 15.36 -9.75 1.92
CA PRO A 94 15.30 -10.72 3.01
C PRO A 94 15.11 -12.16 2.52
N LEU A 95 14.40 -12.42 1.42
CA LEU A 95 14.30 -13.77 0.85
C LEU A 95 15.68 -14.33 0.49
N LEU A 96 16.50 -13.55 -0.21
CA LEU A 96 17.82 -13.97 -0.66
C LEU A 96 18.88 -14.01 0.46
N THR A 97 18.74 -13.15 1.47
CA THR A 97 19.76 -12.99 2.51
C THR A 97 19.44 -13.71 3.82
N LEU A 98 18.16 -14.00 4.09
CA LEU A 98 17.72 -14.71 5.29
C LEU A 98 17.19 -16.11 4.96
N PHE A 99 16.37 -16.26 3.93
CA PHE A 99 15.63 -17.53 3.73
C PHE A 99 16.25 -18.46 2.68
N HIS A 100 17.10 -17.95 1.79
CA HIS A 100 17.69 -18.71 0.70
C HIS A 100 18.60 -19.85 1.19
N GLN A 101 18.70 -20.91 0.38
CA GLN A 101 19.47 -22.12 0.69
C GLN A 101 20.96 -21.86 0.91
N ASP A 102 21.51 -20.85 0.24
CA ASP A 102 22.93 -20.45 0.33
C ASP A 102 23.22 -19.47 1.49
N ALA A 103 22.18 -19.08 2.23
CA ALA A 103 22.27 -18.18 3.38
C ALA A 103 21.87 -18.92 4.67
N TYR A 104 20.99 -18.35 5.50
CA TYR A 104 20.55 -18.99 6.75
C TYR A 104 19.56 -20.14 6.54
N ARG A 105 18.99 -20.28 5.33
CA ARG A 105 18.12 -21.41 4.92
C ARG A 105 17.01 -21.70 5.92
N MET A 106 15.97 -20.88 5.87
CA MET A 106 14.82 -20.96 6.78
C MET A 106 13.53 -21.29 6.01
N PRO A 107 12.66 -22.18 6.54
CA PRO A 107 11.35 -22.40 5.99
C PRO A 107 10.42 -21.23 6.31
N CYS A 108 9.58 -20.87 5.34
CA CYS A 108 8.53 -19.87 5.48
C CYS A 108 7.41 -20.21 4.51
N LEU A 109 6.17 -20.25 4.99
CA LEU A 109 5.04 -20.26 4.07
C LEU A 109 4.79 -18.83 3.59
N MET A 110 4.76 -18.62 2.29
CA MET A 110 4.40 -17.32 1.70
C MET A 110 3.01 -17.43 1.09
N LEU A 111 2.02 -16.80 1.70
CA LEU A 111 0.67 -16.73 1.16
C LEU A 111 0.52 -15.45 0.34
N ILE A 112 0.48 -15.58 -0.97
CA ILE A 112 0.56 -14.44 -1.89
C ILE A 112 -0.74 -14.36 -2.70
N SER A 113 -1.46 -13.24 -2.63
CA SER A 113 -2.57 -13.03 -3.56
C SER A 113 -2.06 -12.65 -4.95
N TRP A 114 -2.67 -13.24 -5.98
CA TRP A 114 -2.26 -13.03 -7.36
C TRP A 114 -3.13 -11.96 -8.04
N ARG A 115 -2.71 -10.70 -7.90
CA ARG A 115 -3.37 -9.56 -8.56
C ARG A 115 -2.82 -9.32 -9.96
N GLY A 116 -3.66 -8.75 -10.83
CA GLY A 116 -3.27 -8.44 -12.22
C GLY A 116 -3.03 -9.67 -13.11
N LYS A 117 -3.55 -10.85 -12.72
CA LYS A 117 -3.50 -12.06 -13.55
C LYS A 117 -4.22 -11.81 -14.89
N LEU A 118 -3.64 -12.29 -15.99
CA LEU A 118 -4.26 -12.21 -17.33
C LEU A 118 -5.68 -12.82 -17.29
N ASP A 119 -6.60 -12.22 -18.03
CA ASP A 119 -8.03 -12.55 -18.12
C ASP A 119 -8.84 -12.33 -16.82
N ALA A 120 -8.26 -11.70 -15.79
CA ALA A 120 -8.99 -11.28 -14.60
C ALA A 120 -9.64 -9.89 -14.81
N ALA A 121 -10.72 -9.61 -14.06
CA ALA A 121 -11.36 -8.29 -14.07
C ALA A 121 -10.38 -7.16 -13.73
N ASP A 122 -9.37 -7.45 -12.90
CA ASP A 122 -8.34 -6.49 -12.48
C ASP A 122 -7.43 -6.03 -13.63
N GLU A 123 -7.24 -6.82 -14.69
CA GLU A 123 -6.36 -6.47 -15.81
C GLU A 123 -6.80 -5.18 -16.52
N LEU A 124 -8.12 -5.01 -16.69
CA LEU A 124 -8.70 -3.83 -17.33
C LEU A 124 -8.92 -2.66 -16.36
N LEU A 125 -8.94 -2.93 -15.06
CA LEU A 125 -9.37 -1.96 -14.04
C LEU A 125 -8.21 -1.37 -13.25
N LYS A 126 -7.06 -2.06 -13.19
CA LYS A 126 -5.86 -1.65 -12.47
C LYS A 126 -4.61 -1.87 -13.36
N PRO A 127 -4.38 -1.01 -14.36
CA PRO A 127 -3.27 -1.17 -15.31
C PRO A 127 -1.89 -1.24 -14.65
N GLY A 128 -1.74 -0.73 -13.42
CA GLY A 128 -0.50 -0.82 -12.63
C GLY A 128 -0.12 -2.24 -12.22
N LEU A 129 -1.09 -3.15 -12.08
CA LEU A 129 -0.85 -4.52 -11.60
C LEU A 129 -0.58 -5.51 -12.73
N VAL A 130 -0.90 -5.18 -13.98
CA VAL A 130 -0.85 -6.13 -15.12
C VAL A 130 0.55 -6.69 -15.33
N ALA A 131 1.58 -5.83 -15.27
CA ALA A 131 2.95 -6.27 -15.46
C ALA A 131 3.39 -7.24 -14.36
N GLN A 132 3.08 -6.92 -13.10
CA GLN A 132 3.44 -7.78 -11.96
C GLN A 132 2.64 -9.08 -11.94
N GLY A 133 1.34 -9.04 -12.23
CA GLY A 133 0.51 -10.24 -12.33
C GLY A 133 1.03 -11.21 -13.39
N ARG A 134 1.38 -10.71 -14.57
CA ARG A 134 2.00 -11.53 -15.62
C ARG A 134 3.38 -12.08 -15.25
N LEU A 135 4.16 -11.33 -14.45
CA LEU A 135 5.54 -11.67 -14.10
C LEU A 135 5.71 -12.43 -12.77
N THR A 136 4.62 -12.67 -12.03
CA THR A 136 4.65 -13.19 -10.66
C THR A 136 5.40 -14.52 -10.54
N GLU A 137 5.09 -15.46 -11.43
CA GLU A 137 5.74 -16.78 -11.46
C GLU A 137 7.23 -16.67 -11.79
N GLN A 138 7.61 -15.80 -12.75
CA GLN A 138 9.01 -15.57 -13.09
C GLN A 138 9.76 -14.90 -11.93
N CYS A 139 9.13 -14.00 -11.18
CA CYS A 139 9.72 -13.40 -9.99
C CYS A 139 10.04 -14.46 -8.93
N LEU A 140 9.11 -15.36 -8.64
CA LEU A 140 9.33 -16.47 -7.68
C LEU A 140 10.42 -17.42 -8.17
N ALA A 141 10.41 -17.78 -9.45
CA ALA A 141 11.43 -18.63 -10.06
C ALA A 141 12.83 -17.99 -9.98
N ALA A 142 12.93 -16.68 -10.22
CA ALA A 142 14.20 -15.95 -10.19
C ALA A 142 14.84 -15.92 -8.80
N VAL A 143 14.04 -15.94 -7.73
CA VAL A 143 14.53 -16.02 -6.33
C VAL A 143 14.52 -17.45 -5.78
N GLY A 144 14.27 -18.46 -6.62
CA GLY A 144 14.35 -19.87 -6.24
C GLY A 144 13.24 -20.33 -5.28
N VAL A 145 12.09 -19.65 -5.24
CA VAL A 145 10.98 -20.02 -4.36
C VAL A 145 9.99 -20.91 -5.12
N PRO A 146 9.87 -22.21 -4.77
CA PRO A 146 8.84 -23.06 -5.33
C PRO A 146 7.46 -22.59 -4.90
N TYR A 147 6.47 -22.82 -5.75
CA TYR A 147 5.10 -22.40 -5.47
C TYR A 147 4.05 -23.42 -5.92
N SER A 148 2.81 -23.20 -5.49
CA SER A 148 1.61 -23.83 -6.04
C SER A 148 0.48 -22.82 -6.10
N ILE A 149 -0.40 -22.99 -7.07
CA ILE A 149 -1.52 -22.07 -7.32
C ILE A 149 -2.77 -22.68 -6.72
N VAL A 150 -3.51 -21.90 -5.93
CA VAL A 150 -4.79 -22.31 -5.35
C VAL A 150 -5.87 -21.32 -5.78
N GLY A 151 -6.87 -21.84 -6.47
CA GLY A 151 -8.00 -21.08 -6.98
C GLY A 151 -8.79 -21.87 -8.02
N ASN A 152 -9.96 -21.36 -8.39
CA ASN A 152 -10.78 -21.83 -9.52
C ASN A 152 -10.95 -23.37 -9.61
N SER A 153 -11.26 -24.03 -8.48
CA SER A 153 -11.47 -25.49 -8.39
C SER A 153 -12.92 -25.82 -7.99
N ARG A 154 -13.40 -27.01 -8.38
CA ARG A 154 -14.67 -27.55 -7.87
C ARG A 154 -14.54 -28.00 -6.41
N ASP A 155 -13.33 -28.43 -6.01
CA ASP A 155 -12.98 -28.79 -4.65
C ASP A 155 -11.71 -28.04 -4.24
N VAL A 156 -11.90 -26.81 -3.75
CA VAL A 156 -10.80 -25.92 -3.36
C VAL A 156 -10.19 -26.31 -2.01
N GLU A 157 -10.97 -26.96 -1.14
CA GLU A 157 -10.50 -27.42 0.17
C GLU A 157 -9.51 -28.57 0.02
N MET A 158 -9.81 -29.56 -0.83
CA MET A 158 -8.88 -30.64 -1.15
C MET A 158 -7.61 -30.10 -1.82
N SER A 159 -7.74 -29.16 -2.75
CA SER A 159 -6.60 -28.50 -3.40
C SER A 159 -5.70 -27.77 -2.39
N TRP A 160 -6.31 -27.09 -1.42
CA TRP A 160 -5.61 -26.44 -0.33
C TRP A 160 -4.86 -27.45 0.54
N ASP A 161 -5.52 -28.51 1.00
CA ASP A 161 -4.91 -29.50 1.90
C ASP A 161 -3.74 -30.24 1.22
N VAL A 162 -3.89 -30.65 -0.06
CA VAL A 162 -2.77 -31.23 -0.84
C VAL A 162 -1.61 -30.24 -1.00
N THR A 163 -1.92 -28.96 -1.20
CA THR A 163 -0.90 -27.91 -1.29
C THR A 163 -0.18 -27.71 0.04
N MET A 164 -0.88 -27.79 1.17
CA MET A 164 -0.27 -27.75 2.50
C MET A 164 0.65 -28.95 2.72
N ASP A 165 0.19 -30.17 2.46
CA ASP A 165 1.03 -31.38 2.59
C ASP A 165 2.33 -31.25 1.78
N LYS A 166 2.23 -30.77 0.54
CA LYS A 166 3.38 -30.49 -0.32
C LYS A 166 4.31 -29.42 0.26
N ALA A 167 3.76 -28.31 0.76
CA ALA A 167 4.53 -27.23 1.36
C ALA A 167 5.27 -27.68 2.63
N TYR A 168 4.59 -28.41 3.54
CA TYR A 168 5.22 -28.90 4.77
C TYR A 168 6.23 -30.02 4.52
N TYR A 169 6.02 -30.86 3.51
CA TYR A 169 7.06 -31.78 3.04
C TYR A 169 8.30 -31.03 2.53
N HIS A 170 8.11 -29.94 1.78
CA HIS A 170 9.20 -29.07 1.33
C HIS A 170 9.93 -28.41 2.51
N PHE A 171 9.20 -27.90 3.50
CA PHE A 171 9.82 -27.31 4.70
C PHE A 171 10.66 -28.32 5.48
N ALA A 172 10.20 -29.57 5.60
CA ALA A 172 10.93 -30.64 6.28
C ALA A 172 12.22 -31.05 5.55
N SER A 173 12.19 -31.08 4.22
CA SER A 173 13.30 -31.56 3.38
C SER A 173 14.26 -30.44 2.95
N ALA A 174 13.72 -29.42 2.29
CA ALA A 174 14.49 -28.32 1.70
C ALA A 174 14.77 -27.18 2.68
N LYS A 175 13.92 -26.95 3.69
CA LYS A 175 14.07 -25.86 4.68
C LYS A 175 14.22 -24.46 4.05
N THR A 176 13.51 -24.22 2.96
CA THR A 176 13.45 -22.92 2.29
C THR A 176 11.99 -22.48 2.15
N PRO A 177 11.70 -21.23 1.75
CA PRO A 177 10.33 -20.77 1.54
C PRO A 177 9.58 -21.58 0.50
N PHE A 178 8.26 -21.60 0.64
CA PHE A 178 7.32 -22.15 -0.32
C PHE A 178 6.15 -21.19 -0.45
N ALA A 179 5.82 -20.80 -1.67
CA ALA A 179 4.74 -19.86 -1.93
C ALA A 179 3.44 -20.55 -2.33
N VAL A 180 2.32 -19.96 -1.90
CA VAL A 180 0.98 -20.30 -2.38
C VAL A 180 0.43 -19.06 -3.05
N LEU A 181 0.24 -19.14 -4.36
CA LEU A 181 -0.41 -18.09 -5.14
C LEU A 181 -1.93 -18.30 -5.08
N LEU A 182 -2.63 -17.42 -4.37
CA LEU A 182 -4.09 -17.43 -4.28
C LEU A 182 -4.72 -16.62 -5.41
N GLU A 183 -5.59 -17.25 -6.19
CA GLU A 183 -6.31 -16.55 -7.25
C GLU A 183 -7.42 -15.64 -6.70
N PRO A 184 -7.81 -14.59 -7.44
CA PRO A 184 -8.92 -13.72 -7.06
C PRO A 184 -10.20 -14.50 -6.78
N GLY A 185 -10.89 -14.17 -5.68
CA GLY A 185 -12.18 -14.76 -5.34
C GLY A 185 -12.13 -16.17 -4.73
N THR A 186 -10.93 -16.67 -4.40
CA THR A 186 -10.73 -17.98 -3.76
C THR A 186 -11.31 -18.06 -2.35
N LEU A 187 -11.24 -16.97 -1.56
CA LEU A 187 -11.72 -16.96 -0.18
C LEU A 187 -13.21 -16.58 -0.07
N VAL A 188 -13.90 -17.21 0.87
CA VAL A 188 -15.22 -16.77 1.33
C VAL A 188 -15.07 -15.42 2.05
N PRO A 189 -15.93 -14.41 1.79
CA PRO A 189 -15.91 -13.16 2.53
C PRO A 189 -16.03 -13.37 4.05
N TYR A 190 -15.30 -12.60 4.83
CA TYR A 190 -15.39 -12.57 6.27
C TYR A 190 -15.30 -11.12 6.73
N THR A 191 -16.18 -10.75 7.66
CA THR A 191 -16.21 -9.43 8.27
C THR A 191 -15.74 -9.58 9.70
N GLN A 192 -14.75 -8.76 10.08
CA GLN A 192 -14.21 -8.74 11.44
C GLN A 192 -15.33 -8.46 12.45
N ARG A 193 -15.36 -9.24 13.55
CA ARG A 193 -16.41 -9.21 14.57
C ARG A 193 -16.28 -8.03 15.52
N ARG A 194 -15.05 -7.56 15.76
CA ARG A 194 -14.75 -6.37 16.55
C ARG A 194 -13.72 -5.50 15.83
N PRO A 195 -14.17 -4.62 14.91
CA PRO A 195 -13.30 -3.55 14.41
C PRO A 195 -12.96 -2.53 15.53
N ASP A 196 -13.74 -2.51 16.62
CA ASP A 196 -13.85 -1.37 17.55
C ASP A 196 -13.13 -1.55 18.91
N ALA A 197 -12.03 -2.31 19.01
CA ALA A 197 -11.30 -2.38 20.29
C ALA A 197 -10.54 -1.09 20.63
N ASP A 198 -10.21 -0.28 19.62
CA ASP A 198 -9.69 1.09 19.77
C ASP A 198 -10.58 2.00 18.93
N THR A 199 -11.43 2.82 19.57
CA THR A 199 -12.18 3.85 18.87
C THR A 199 -11.19 4.83 18.26
N LEU A 200 -11.02 4.74 16.94
CA LEU A 200 -10.23 5.71 16.20
C LEU A 200 -10.83 7.12 16.42
N PRO A 201 -10.02 8.18 16.37
CA PRO A 201 -10.50 9.53 16.58
C PRO A 201 -11.68 9.82 15.64
N VAL A 202 -12.80 10.29 16.19
CA VAL A 202 -13.88 10.84 15.37
C VAL A 202 -13.39 12.18 14.86
N ALA A 203 -12.89 12.20 13.63
CA ALA A 203 -12.52 13.43 12.95
C ALA A 203 -13.72 13.98 12.16
N PRO A 204 -14.04 15.28 12.27
CA PRO A 204 -15.08 15.92 11.48
C PRO A 204 -14.65 16.15 10.03
N LEU A 205 -13.35 16.10 9.74
CA LEU A 205 -12.83 16.10 8.38
C LEU A 205 -13.04 14.75 7.70
N ASP A 206 -13.20 14.77 6.38
CA ASP A 206 -13.16 13.60 5.52
C ASP A 206 -12.12 13.79 4.40
N HIS A 207 -11.85 12.72 3.64
CA HIS A 207 -10.90 12.74 2.55
C HIS A 207 -11.25 13.73 1.43
N ASP A 208 -12.55 13.91 1.15
CA ASP A 208 -13.05 14.78 0.07
C ASP A 208 -12.89 16.25 0.48
N ALA A 209 -13.17 16.60 1.74
CA ALA A 209 -12.91 17.91 2.30
C ALA A 209 -11.43 18.28 2.23
N VAL A 210 -10.52 17.33 2.52
CA VAL A 210 -9.08 17.57 2.38
C VAL A 210 -8.69 17.81 0.93
N ALA A 211 -9.12 16.93 0.02
CA ALA A 211 -8.83 17.06 -1.41
C ALA A 211 -9.36 18.38 -2.00
N ASP A 212 -10.58 18.77 -1.64
CA ASP A 212 -11.20 20.03 -2.06
C ASP A 212 -10.41 21.24 -1.59
N GLN A 213 -9.99 21.27 -0.31
CA GLN A 213 -9.20 22.39 0.20
C GLN A 213 -7.81 22.46 -0.45
N VAL A 214 -7.16 21.32 -0.66
CA VAL A 214 -5.88 21.26 -1.37
C VAL A 214 -6.05 21.80 -2.80
N CYS A 215 -7.10 21.42 -3.52
CA CYS A 215 -7.36 21.92 -4.88
C CYS A 215 -7.62 23.44 -4.92
N ARG A 216 -8.22 24.02 -3.88
CA ARG A 216 -8.51 25.46 -3.78
C ARG A 216 -7.31 26.31 -3.37
N GLN A 217 -6.42 25.76 -2.53
CA GLN A 217 -5.34 26.51 -1.91
C GLN A 217 -4.08 26.59 -2.76
N PHE A 218 -3.86 25.64 -3.67
CA PHE A 218 -2.68 25.59 -4.53
C PHE A 218 -2.99 26.15 -5.93
N ASN A 219 -1.95 26.62 -6.62
CA ASN A 219 -2.07 27.31 -7.90
C ASN A 219 -2.18 26.36 -9.09
N ALA A 220 -2.57 26.91 -10.24
CA ALA A 220 -2.58 26.22 -11.53
C ALA A 220 -1.17 25.84 -12.06
N THR A 221 -0.10 26.34 -11.44
CA THR A 221 1.31 26.03 -11.77
C THR A 221 1.91 24.98 -10.84
N ASP A 222 1.23 24.64 -9.74
CA ASP A 222 1.75 23.70 -8.75
C ASP A 222 1.62 22.27 -9.28
N VAL A 223 2.61 21.43 -8.94
CA VAL A 223 2.69 20.04 -9.36
C VAL A 223 2.14 19.15 -8.25
N PHE A 224 1.26 18.20 -8.59
CA PHE A 224 0.73 17.25 -7.62
C PHE A 224 1.24 15.84 -7.90
N VAL A 225 1.71 15.15 -6.86
CA VAL A 225 2.04 13.73 -6.90
C VAL A 225 1.18 13.05 -5.84
N CYS A 226 0.26 12.21 -6.28
CA CYS A 226 -0.72 11.58 -5.40
C CYS A 226 -0.52 10.07 -5.36
N SER A 227 -0.37 9.51 -4.15
CA SER A 227 -0.34 8.05 -3.97
C SER A 227 -1.68 7.43 -4.38
N CYS A 228 -1.68 6.17 -4.77
CA CYS A 228 -2.93 5.46 -4.98
C CYS A 228 -3.63 5.11 -3.66
N GLY A 229 -4.94 4.91 -3.71
CA GLY A 229 -5.76 4.71 -2.52
C GLY A 229 -6.94 5.67 -2.45
N SER A 230 -7.52 5.80 -1.24
CA SER A 230 -8.68 6.67 -0.95
C SER A 230 -8.40 8.13 -1.34
N VAL A 231 -7.22 8.63 -0.99
CA VAL A 231 -6.75 9.99 -1.29
C VAL A 231 -6.79 10.30 -2.79
N GLN A 232 -6.41 9.34 -3.63
CA GLN A 232 -6.47 9.49 -5.08
C GLN A 232 -7.90 9.57 -5.59
N GLU A 233 -8.83 8.79 -5.02
CA GLU A 233 -10.24 8.85 -5.40
C GLU A 233 -10.84 10.22 -5.05
N SER A 234 -10.52 10.74 -3.86
CA SER A 234 -10.94 12.06 -3.40
C SER A 234 -10.38 13.19 -4.25
N LEU A 235 -9.08 13.14 -4.59
CA LEU A 235 -8.48 14.14 -5.48
C LEU A 235 -9.14 14.14 -6.87
N ARG A 236 -9.45 12.97 -7.43
CA ARG A 236 -10.17 12.87 -8.71
C ARG A 236 -11.57 13.46 -8.63
N ARG A 237 -12.30 13.22 -7.55
CA ARG A 237 -13.63 13.81 -7.31
C ARG A 237 -13.55 15.33 -7.18
N ALA A 238 -12.60 15.85 -6.41
CA ALA A 238 -12.38 17.29 -6.28
C ALA A 238 -12.09 17.94 -7.66
N ARG A 239 -11.25 17.31 -8.48
CA ARG A 239 -10.90 17.78 -9.83
C ARG A 239 -12.05 17.70 -10.83
N SER A 240 -12.96 16.72 -10.71
CA SER A 240 -14.10 16.58 -11.64
C SER A 240 -15.12 17.71 -11.49
N THR A 241 -15.16 18.35 -10.33
CA THR A 241 -16.04 19.50 -10.04
C THR A 241 -15.34 20.85 -10.23
N ALA A 242 -14.01 20.86 -10.37
CA ALA A 242 -13.23 22.08 -10.57
C ALA A 242 -13.42 22.67 -11.99
N SER A 243 -13.37 23.99 -12.09
CA SER A 243 -13.38 24.68 -13.39
C SER A 243 -11.97 24.70 -14.00
N GLY A 244 -11.84 24.27 -15.26
CA GLY A 244 -10.58 24.27 -16.02
C GLY A 244 -9.88 22.90 -16.12
N ASP A 245 -8.91 22.79 -17.03
CA ASP A 245 -8.11 21.56 -17.21
C ASP A 245 -6.94 21.51 -16.22
N THR A 246 -7.27 21.13 -14.97
CA THR A 246 -6.31 20.94 -13.87
C THR A 246 -5.71 19.54 -13.83
N ALA A 247 -6.27 18.59 -14.59
CA ALA A 247 -5.82 17.20 -14.61
C ALA A 247 -4.38 17.03 -15.09
N ALA A 248 -3.85 17.99 -15.87
CA ALA A 248 -2.46 17.97 -16.31
C ALA A 248 -1.45 18.24 -15.16
N GLN A 249 -1.90 18.81 -14.04
CA GLN A 249 -1.07 19.08 -12.86
C GLN A 249 -0.79 17.82 -12.03
N ASP A 250 -1.62 16.78 -12.19
CA ASP A 250 -1.67 15.65 -11.28
C ASP A 250 -0.95 14.44 -11.88
N LEU A 251 0.10 13.97 -11.20
CA LEU A 251 0.63 12.62 -11.37
C LEU A 251 0.01 11.72 -10.31
N LEU A 252 -1.06 11.03 -10.70
CA LEU A 252 -1.68 10.04 -9.85
C LEU A 252 -0.95 8.70 -10.04
N LEU A 253 -0.34 8.15 -8.99
CA LEU A 253 0.36 6.87 -9.11
C LEU A 253 -0.62 5.73 -9.40
N ALA A 254 -0.12 4.64 -9.99
CA ALA A 254 -0.93 3.47 -10.31
C ALA A 254 -1.04 2.54 -9.10
N ASP A 255 -0.13 1.58 -8.94
CA ASP A 255 -0.09 0.67 -7.78
C ASP A 255 1.31 0.69 -7.12
N SER A 256 1.86 1.90 -6.99
CA SER A 256 3.19 2.17 -6.40
C SER A 256 3.04 2.77 -4.99
N LEU A 257 2.37 2.04 -4.10
CA LEU A 257 2.13 2.47 -2.72
C LEU A 257 3.45 2.84 -2.02
N GLY A 258 3.43 3.94 -1.27
CA GLY A 258 4.60 4.47 -0.56
C GLY A 258 5.68 5.10 -1.43
N HIS A 259 5.48 5.25 -2.74
CA HIS A 259 6.48 5.88 -3.63
C HIS A 259 6.14 7.33 -4.01
N ALA A 260 4.97 7.86 -3.63
CA ALA A 260 4.56 9.22 -3.97
C ALA A 260 5.58 10.26 -3.49
N THR A 261 6.02 10.15 -2.24
CA THR A 261 7.03 11.04 -1.67
C THR A 261 8.38 10.95 -2.39
N GLY A 262 8.82 9.77 -2.81
CA GLY A 262 10.05 9.60 -3.59
C GLY A 262 9.97 10.24 -4.97
N VAL A 263 8.84 10.05 -5.66
CA VAL A 263 8.58 10.67 -6.97
C VAL A 263 8.52 12.20 -6.85
N ALA A 264 7.80 12.71 -5.84
CA ALA A 264 7.71 14.14 -5.56
C ALA A 264 9.09 14.75 -5.28
N THR A 265 9.93 14.05 -4.51
CA THR A 265 11.30 14.45 -4.21
C THR A 265 12.15 14.57 -5.48
N GLY A 266 12.07 13.59 -6.38
CA GLY A 266 12.77 13.64 -7.66
C GLY A 266 12.34 14.82 -8.55
N ILE A 267 11.04 15.13 -8.55
CA ILE A 267 10.51 16.30 -9.28
C ILE A 267 10.98 17.60 -8.64
N ALA A 268 10.89 17.74 -7.31
CA ALA A 268 11.29 18.92 -6.57
C ALA A 268 12.77 19.27 -6.82
N LEU A 269 13.65 18.26 -6.80
CA LEU A 269 15.07 18.40 -7.14
C LEU A 269 15.30 18.84 -8.59
N SER A 270 14.51 18.30 -9.52
CA SER A 270 14.68 18.54 -10.97
C SER A 270 14.03 19.85 -11.43
N ARG A 271 13.12 20.42 -10.63
CA ARG A 271 12.30 21.60 -10.95
C ARG A 271 12.23 22.53 -9.74
N PRO A 272 13.36 23.12 -9.30
CA PRO A 272 13.39 23.96 -8.10
C PRO A 272 12.53 25.22 -8.19
N SER A 273 12.14 25.66 -9.39
CA SER A 273 11.21 26.80 -9.57
C SER A 273 9.74 26.45 -9.38
N LEU A 274 9.37 25.17 -9.43
CA LEU A 274 8.00 24.71 -9.29
C LEU A 274 7.71 24.32 -7.84
N GLN A 275 6.53 24.60 -7.34
CA GLN A 275 6.05 24.02 -6.09
C GLN A 275 5.54 22.59 -6.34
N VAL A 276 5.99 21.65 -5.52
CA VAL A 276 5.62 20.23 -5.62
C VAL A 276 4.85 19.81 -4.37
N VAL A 277 3.64 19.33 -4.58
CA VAL A 277 2.71 18.87 -3.55
C VAL A 277 2.59 17.35 -3.62
N CYS A 278 3.16 16.66 -2.64
CA CYS A 278 2.94 15.25 -2.42
C CYS A 278 1.71 15.06 -1.53
N ILE A 279 0.77 14.23 -1.96
CA ILE A 279 -0.39 13.83 -1.18
C ILE A 279 -0.40 12.31 -1.08
N GLU A 280 -0.33 11.77 0.11
CA GLU A 280 -0.44 10.33 0.32
C GLU A 280 -1.26 9.97 1.56
N GLY A 281 -1.79 8.74 1.58
CA GLY A 281 -2.46 8.21 2.78
C GLY A 281 -1.43 7.77 3.82
N ASP A 282 -1.84 7.69 5.07
CA ASP A 282 -0.99 7.26 6.19
C ASP A 282 -0.39 5.87 5.98
N GLY A 283 -1.17 4.90 5.48
CA GLY A 283 -0.68 3.57 5.15
C GLY A 283 0.42 3.55 4.09
N ALA A 284 0.40 4.50 3.13
CA ALA A 284 1.45 4.66 2.13
C ALA A 284 2.70 5.31 2.73
N ALA A 285 2.53 6.35 3.55
CA ALA A 285 3.63 7.01 4.25
C ALA A 285 4.38 6.04 5.18
N LEU A 286 3.65 5.18 5.91
CA LEU A 286 4.25 4.15 6.79
C LEU A 286 5.04 3.10 6.01
N LEU A 287 4.62 2.75 4.79
CA LEU A 287 5.26 1.72 3.99
C LEU A 287 6.71 2.06 3.64
N HIS A 288 6.97 3.32 3.32
CA HIS A 288 8.31 3.88 3.09
C HIS A 288 8.60 5.08 3.99
N LEU A 289 8.45 4.90 5.31
CA LEU A 289 8.74 5.94 6.30
C LEU A 289 10.19 6.47 6.19
N ASN A 290 11.11 5.63 5.72
CA ASN A 290 12.51 5.99 5.43
C ASN A 290 12.65 7.13 4.39
N ALA A 291 11.65 7.36 3.53
CA ALA A 291 11.64 8.47 2.59
C ALA A 291 11.66 9.83 3.33
N MET A 292 11.02 9.93 4.51
CA MET A 292 11.05 11.17 5.31
C MET A 292 12.47 11.52 5.74
N ALA A 293 13.27 10.53 6.15
CA ALA A 293 14.68 10.75 6.53
C ALA A 293 15.52 11.23 5.34
N THR A 294 15.28 10.67 4.14
CA THR A 294 15.93 11.12 2.90
C THR A 294 15.59 12.60 2.64
N ASN A 295 14.32 12.97 2.73
CA ASN A 295 13.86 14.32 2.41
C ASN A 295 14.42 15.37 3.38
N GLY A 296 14.32 15.12 4.69
CA GLY A 296 14.90 16.02 5.67
C GLY A 296 16.43 16.08 5.60
N GLY A 297 17.10 14.99 5.21
CA GLY A 297 18.53 15.00 4.90
C GLY A 297 18.88 15.92 3.72
N LEU A 298 18.09 15.89 2.65
CA LEU A 298 18.30 16.74 1.46
C LEU A 298 18.09 18.24 1.76
N LYS A 299 17.27 18.59 2.75
CA LYS A 299 17.13 19.98 3.22
C LYS A 299 18.44 20.59 3.69
N ALA A 300 19.35 19.79 4.26
CA ALA A 300 20.64 20.26 4.76
C ALA A 300 21.62 20.62 3.63
N ILE A 301 21.32 20.23 2.40
CA ILE A 301 22.10 20.57 1.22
C ILE A 301 21.49 21.83 0.58
N THR A 302 22.31 22.84 0.33
CA THR A 302 21.87 24.10 -0.27
C THR A 302 22.18 24.13 -1.77
N ASN A 303 21.29 24.73 -2.54
CA ASN A 303 21.52 25.08 -3.94
C ASN A 303 22.40 26.37 -4.05
N PRO A 304 22.82 26.79 -5.26
CA PRO A 304 23.60 28.02 -5.46
C PRO A 304 22.93 29.31 -4.99
N THR A 305 21.61 29.32 -4.82
CA THR A 305 20.85 30.48 -4.30
C THR A 305 20.75 30.49 -2.78
N GLY A 306 21.34 29.51 -2.09
CA GLY A 306 21.31 29.36 -0.63
C GLY A 306 20.06 28.69 -0.08
N ALA A 307 19.11 28.28 -0.93
CA ALA A 307 17.91 27.58 -0.51
C ALA A 307 18.17 26.07 -0.37
N GLY A 308 17.46 25.39 0.53
CA GLY A 308 17.54 23.93 0.65
C GLY A 308 17.12 23.23 -0.64
N LEU A 309 17.69 22.05 -0.94
CA LEU A 309 17.39 21.32 -2.19
C LEU A 309 15.90 20.98 -2.37
N LEU A 310 15.14 20.89 -1.28
CA LEU A 310 13.71 20.60 -1.28
C LEU A 310 12.85 21.76 -0.75
N HIS A 311 13.33 23.01 -0.86
CA HIS A 311 12.59 24.21 -0.42
C HIS A 311 11.20 24.35 -1.07
N ASN A 312 10.96 23.68 -2.18
CA ASN A 312 9.71 23.69 -2.93
C ASN A 312 8.81 22.46 -2.70
N LEU A 313 9.17 21.53 -1.80
CA LEU A 313 8.41 20.31 -1.53
C LEU A 313 7.42 20.49 -0.36
N LYS A 314 6.14 20.17 -0.61
CA LYS A 314 5.05 20.10 0.38
C LYS A 314 4.59 18.65 0.49
N HIS A 315 4.62 18.09 1.69
CA HIS A 315 4.23 16.71 1.95
C HIS A 315 2.99 16.69 2.84
N ILE A 316 1.87 16.24 2.28
CA ILE A 316 0.57 16.16 2.94
C ILE A 316 0.21 14.69 3.14
N VAL A 317 0.05 14.28 4.38
CA VAL A 317 -0.47 12.95 4.74
C VAL A 317 -1.92 13.07 5.18
N VAL A 318 -2.81 12.32 4.53
CA VAL A 318 -4.21 12.19 4.90
C VAL A 318 -4.36 10.90 5.70
N ASN A 319 -4.64 11.02 7.00
CA ASN A 319 -4.58 9.93 7.96
C ASN A 319 -5.98 9.51 8.42
N ASP A 320 -6.44 8.34 8.00
CA ASP A 320 -7.68 7.72 8.46
C ASP A 320 -7.43 6.52 9.41
N GLY A 321 -6.16 6.26 9.72
CA GLY A 321 -5.70 5.14 10.54
C GLY A 321 -5.95 3.77 9.92
N SER A 322 -6.15 3.67 8.60
CA SER A 322 -6.52 2.41 7.97
C SER A 322 -6.12 2.25 6.51
N TYR A 323 -6.04 0.99 6.11
CA TYR A 323 -5.95 0.61 4.72
C TYR A 323 -7.35 0.53 4.07
N SER A 324 -8.06 1.66 4.03
CA SER A 324 -9.48 1.80 3.62
C SER A 324 -9.86 1.10 2.29
N LEU A 325 -8.96 1.07 1.30
CA LEU A 325 -9.21 0.39 0.01
C LEU A 325 -8.65 -1.03 -0.08
N GLU A 326 -7.89 -1.49 0.92
CA GLU A 326 -7.25 -2.82 0.93
C GLU A 326 -7.85 -3.77 1.99
N GLY A 327 -8.98 -3.38 2.57
CA GLY A 327 -9.75 -4.22 3.50
C GLY A 327 -10.13 -3.55 4.82
N GLY A 328 -9.65 -2.33 5.07
CA GLY A 328 -9.96 -1.57 6.29
C GLY A 328 -9.15 -1.98 7.51
N GLN A 329 -8.04 -2.70 7.33
CA GLN A 329 -7.13 -3.03 8.42
C GLN A 329 -6.51 -1.76 9.01
N VAL A 330 -6.42 -1.70 10.33
CA VAL A 330 -5.84 -0.56 11.06
C VAL A 330 -4.35 -0.40 10.73
N THR A 331 -3.91 0.83 10.57
CA THR A 331 -2.50 1.21 10.39
C THR A 331 -1.90 1.63 11.73
N ALA A 332 -0.57 1.66 11.83
CA ALA A 332 0.12 2.17 13.02
C ALA A 332 0.11 3.72 13.09
N ALA A 333 -0.67 4.42 12.27
CA ALA A 333 -0.56 5.86 12.08
C ALA A 333 -1.15 6.69 13.23
N PHE A 334 -1.98 6.10 14.09
CA PHE A 334 -2.41 6.73 15.34
C PHE A 334 -1.56 6.33 16.54
N ASP A 335 -0.74 5.29 16.42
CA ASP A 335 0.25 4.91 17.43
C ASP A 335 1.58 5.64 17.24
N ALA A 336 1.91 5.99 15.98
CA ALA A 336 3.10 6.72 15.61
C ALA A 336 2.78 8.19 15.32
N SER A 337 3.48 9.13 15.96
CA SER A 337 3.37 10.55 15.62
C SER A 337 4.08 10.85 14.29
N LEU A 338 3.32 10.95 13.19
CA LEU A 338 3.89 11.27 11.88
C LEU A 338 4.47 12.69 11.84
N THR A 339 3.84 13.67 12.49
CA THR A 339 4.42 15.02 12.72
C THR A 339 5.74 14.94 13.47
N GLY A 340 5.81 14.17 14.56
CA GLY A 340 7.01 13.95 15.34
C GLY A 340 8.13 13.29 14.52
N VAL A 341 7.80 12.30 13.70
CA VAL A 341 8.76 11.65 12.79
C VAL A 341 9.28 12.64 11.75
N ALA A 342 8.42 13.39 11.07
CA ALA A 342 8.85 14.38 10.08
C ALA A 342 9.80 15.43 10.71
N LYS A 343 9.48 15.92 11.91
CA LYS A 343 10.32 16.84 12.68
C LYS A 343 11.69 16.20 13.01
N ALA A 344 11.70 14.97 13.51
CA ALA A 344 12.92 14.24 13.83
C ALA A 344 13.78 13.91 12.59
N CYS A 345 13.14 13.74 11.42
CA CYS A 345 13.82 13.54 10.14
C CYS A 345 14.42 14.83 9.56
N GLY A 346 14.10 16.01 10.12
CA GLY A 346 14.70 17.28 9.71
C GLY A 346 13.91 18.08 8.67
N TYR A 347 12.60 17.84 8.56
CA TYR A 347 11.72 18.70 7.76
C TYR A 347 11.83 20.17 8.21
N PHE A 348 11.75 21.10 7.25
CA PHE A 348 11.91 22.53 7.51
C PHE A 348 10.74 23.09 8.32
N ALA A 349 9.52 22.80 7.87
CA ALA A 349 8.29 23.23 8.52
C ALA A 349 7.42 22.02 8.81
N VAL A 350 6.99 21.89 10.06
CA VAL A 350 6.12 20.81 10.54
C VAL A 350 5.18 21.42 11.56
N ARG A 351 3.87 21.22 11.41
CA ARG A 351 2.92 21.54 12.48
C ARG A 351 3.11 20.54 13.62
N GLU A 352 3.08 21.03 14.86
CA GLU A 352 3.28 20.18 16.04
C GLU A 352 2.18 19.12 16.16
N GLU A 353 0.92 19.56 15.99
CA GLU A 353 -0.25 18.71 16.03
C GLU A 353 -0.86 18.49 14.62
N PRO A 354 -1.46 17.31 14.38
CA PRO A 354 -2.22 17.07 13.16
C PRO A 354 -3.44 18.00 13.06
N VAL A 355 -3.89 18.26 11.84
CA VAL A 355 -5.13 18.99 11.58
C VAL A 355 -6.32 18.04 11.66
N ILE A 356 -7.35 18.40 12.43
CA ILE A 356 -8.57 17.60 12.58
C ILE A 356 -9.81 18.37 12.11
N GLU A 357 -9.75 19.71 12.09
CA GLU A 357 -10.87 20.61 11.78
C GLU A 357 -10.69 21.33 10.44
N LEU A 358 -11.81 21.61 9.76
CA LEU A 358 -11.79 22.27 8.45
C LEU A 358 -11.20 23.69 8.48
N GLY A 359 -11.52 24.47 9.52
CA GLY A 359 -10.97 25.82 9.67
C GLY A 359 -9.44 25.82 9.79
N ASP A 360 -8.91 24.90 10.60
CA ASP A 360 -7.48 24.72 10.80
C ASP A 360 -6.79 24.19 9.54
N LEU A 361 -7.47 23.34 8.76
CA LEU A 361 -6.96 22.85 7.48
C LEU A 361 -6.73 24.00 6.49
N VAL A 362 -7.69 24.92 6.39
CA VAL A 362 -7.59 26.08 5.51
C VAL A 362 -6.38 26.93 5.88
N ALA A 363 -6.19 27.23 7.17
CA ALA A 363 -5.06 28.00 7.66
C ALA A 363 -3.73 27.26 7.44
N ALA A 364 -3.67 25.98 7.81
CA ALA A 364 -2.48 25.15 7.68
C ALA A 364 -2.03 24.98 6.23
N LEU A 365 -2.95 24.81 5.28
CA LEU A 365 -2.60 24.73 3.85
C LEU A 365 -2.08 26.06 3.30
N ALA A 366 -2.64 27.19 3.75
CA ALA A 366 -2.15 28.51 3.37
C ALA A 366 -0.72 28.76 3.88
N GLU A 367 -0.43 28.38 5.13
CA GLU A 367 0.92 28.42 5.71
C GLU A 367 1.89 27.46 5.00
N LEU A 368 1.44 26.22 4.78
CA LEU A 368 2.23 25.18 4.10
C LEU A 368 2.67 25.64 2.72
N ARG A 369 1.76 26.27 1.97
CA ARG A 369 2.04 26.83 0.64
C ARG A 369 3.09 27.95 0.67
N GLN A 370 3.15 28.75 1.72
CA GLN A 370 4.04 29.92 1.77
C GLN A 370 5.42 29.63 2.38
N CYS A 371 5.53 28.61 3.23
CA CYS A 371 6.80 28.28 3.89
C CYS A 371 7.84 27.70 2.92
N ASP A 372 9.10 27.57 3.35
CA ASP A 372 10.06 26.72 2.65
C ASP A 372 9.83 25.24 2.99
N GLY A 373 10.27 24.37 2.09
CA GLY A 373 10.24 22.93 2.21
C GLY A 373 11.57 22.30 2.64
N PRO A 374 11.60 20.96 2.83
CA PRO A 374 10.45 20.07 2.77
C PRO A 374 9.54 20.35 3.97
N ALA A 375 8.27 20.60 3.70
CA ALA A 375 7.28 20.96 4.70
C ALA A 375 6.27 19.83 4.85
N PHE A 376 5.83 19.55 6.08
CA PHE A 376 4.96 18.43 6.41
C PHE A 376 3.65 18.89 7.03
N LEU A 377 2.55 18.30 6.57
CA LEU A 377 1.22 18.46 7.12
C LEU A 377 0.55 17.10 7.25
N GLU A 378 0.04 16.79 8.42
CA GLU A 378 -0.85 15.66 8.65
C GLU A 378 -2.28 16.17 8.85
N ALA A 379 -3.23 15.61 8.11
CA ALA A 379 -4.66 15.86 8.27
C ALA A 379 -5.34 14.54 8.66
N VAL A 380 -5.88 14.48 9.87
CA VAL A 380 -6.63 13.32 10.37
C VAL A 380 -8.06 13.44 9.89
N VAL A 381 -8.58 12.36 9.30
CA VAL A 381 -9.89 12.30 8.68
C VAL A 381 -10.69 11.10 9.17
N SER A 382 -12.01 11.18 9.05
CA SER A 382 -12.87 10.04 9.35
C SER A 382 -12.75 8.95 8.30
N GLN A 383 -12.97 7.72 8.75
CA GLN A 383 -13.13 6.55 7.88
C GLN A 383 -14.46 6.53 7.13
N ALA A 384 -15.40 7.42 7.47
CA ALA A 384 -16.72 7.46 6.87
C ALA A 384 -16.61 7.81 5.38
N ARG A 385 -17.02 6.87 4.50
CA ARG A 385 -17.07 7.12 3.06
C ARG A 385 -18.27 8.01 2.73
N THR A 386 -18.01 9.25 2.32
CA THR A 386 -19.06 10.20 1.94
C THR A 386 -19.65 9.95 0.54
N SER A 387 -18.98 9.17 -0.31
CA SER A 387 -19.51 8.80 -1.64
C SER A 387 -19.12 7.39 -2.10
N THR A 388 -20.06 6.72 -2.79
CA THR A 388 -19.81 5.46 -3.50
C THR A 388 -18.83 5.70 -4.64
N ALA A 389 -17.82 4.84 -4.77
CA ALA A 389 -16.79 4.88 -5.81
C ALA A 389 -17.34 5.37 -7.16
N ASP A 390 -16.83 6.52 -7.64
CA ASP A 390 -16.97 6.90 -9.04
C ASP A 390 -16.62 5.68 -9.90
N GLY A 391 -17.52 5.36 -10.84
CA GLY A 391 -17.43 4.16 -11.67
C GLY A 391 -16.00 3.92 -12.15
N LYS A 392 -15.55 2.66 -12.12
CA LYS A 392 -14.15 2.29 -12.36
C LYS A 392 -13.66 2.86 -13.70
N VAL A 393 -12.93 3.97 -13.65
CA VAL A 393 -12.41 4.65 -14.84
C VAL A 393 -11.18 3.89 -15.30
N CYS A 394 -11.23 3.37 -16.52
CA CYS A 394 -10.05 2.81 -17.18
C CYS A 394 -9.07 3.96 -17.46
N ARG A 395 -7.90 3.92 -16.80
CA ARG A 395 -6.85 4.94 -16.91
C ARG A 395 -5.88 4.61 -18.04
N ASP A 396 -5.54 5.62 -18.84
CA ASP A 396 -4.45 5.52 -19.82
C ASP A 396 -3.19 6.16 -19.20
N LEU A 397 -2.40 5.32 -18.52
CA LEU A 397 -1.20 5.77 -17.81
C LEU A 397 -0.16 6.42 -18.73
N GLN A 398 -0.09 6.02 -20.01
CA GLN A 398 0.86 6.62 -20.96
C GLN A 398 0.43 8.02 -21.38
N ARG A 399 -0.87 8.22 -21.58
CA ARG A 399 -1.44 9.54 -21.89
C ARG A 399 -1.36 10.48 -20.69
N GLU A 400 -1.68 10.00 -19.49
CA GLU A 400 -1.55 10.76 -18.25
C GLU A 400 -0.10 11.20 -18.03
N LYS A 401 0.87 10.28 -18.19
CA LYS A 401 2.31 10.60 -18.13
C LYS A 401 2.69 11.68 -19.16
N HIS A 402 2.26 11.56 -20.41
CA HIS A 402 2.58 12.56 -21.44
C HIS A 402 2.06 13.94 -21.06
N ARG A 403 0.79 14.04 -20.67
CA ARG A 403 0.17 15.31 -20.24
C ARG A 403 0.90 15.94 -19.05
N PHE A 404 1.26 15.12 -18.06
CA PHE A 404 1.99 15.57 -16.89
C PHE A 404 3.41 16.06 -17.25
N VAL A 405 4.11 15.34 -18.13
CA VAL A 405 5.44 15.77 -18.62
C VAL A 405 5.34 17.06 -19.43
N GLU A 406 4.32 17.22 -20.28
CA GLU A 406 4.06 18.49 -20.99
C GLU A 406 3.81 19.63 -20.01
N PHE A 407 2.99 19.40 -18.97
CA PHE A 407 2.73 20.37 -17.91
C PHE A 407 4.02 20.81 -17.20
N LEU A 408 4.85 19.85 -16.76
CA LEU A 408 6.12 20.14 -16.09
C LEU A 408 7.06 21.01 -16.95
N ASN A 409 6.99 20.90 -18.28
CA ASN A 409 7.88 21.55 -19.23
C ASN A 409 7.33 22.85 -19.83
N ARG A 410 6.20 23.37 -19.35
CA ARG A 410 5.66 24.62 -19.88
C ARG A 410 6.64 25.77 -19.63
N PRO A 411 6.98 26.57 -20.66
CA PRO A 411 7.77 27.78 -20.45
C PRO A 411 6.94 28.76 -19.62
N ASN A 412 7.43 29.09 -18.44
CA ASN A 412 6.78 29.89 -17.38
C ASN A 412 5.73 29.14 -16.53
N ALA A 413 6.21 28.21 -15.71
CA ALA A 413 5.58 27.88 -14.45
C ALA A 413 6.51 28.30 -13.29
#